data_AF-X1SEB4-F1
#
_entry.id   AF-X1SEB4-F1
#
_cell.length_a   1.000
_cell.length_b   1.000
_cell.length_c   1.000
_cell.angle_alpha   90.00
_cell.angle_beta   90.00
_cell.angle_gamma   90.00
#
_symmetry.space_group_name_H-M   'P 1'
#
loop_
_entity.id
_entity.type
_entity.pdbx_description
1 polymer ?
#
loop_
_entity_poly.entity_id
_entity_poly.type
_entity_poly.pdbx_seq_one_letter_code
_entity_poly.pdbx_strand_id
1 'polypeptide(L)' 'MVNNHYKLLVVDIDGTLVGGDRSISAEDREALAKARGLGMKVSLS' A
#
# COMPACT_ATOMS: atom_id res chain seq x y z
N MET A 1 13.13 -1.59 20.43
CA MET A 1 12.50 -1.70 19.09
C MET A 1 12.61 -0.34 18.44
N VAL A 2 13.27 -0.23 17.28
CA VAL A 2 13.45 1.06 16.60
C VAL A 2 12.10 1.49 16.04
N ASN A 3 11.57 2.62 16.51
CA ASN A 3 10.31 3.19 16.01
C ASN A 3 10.59 3.88 14.67
N ASN A 4 10.69 3.07 13.60
CA ASN A 4 10.98 3.59 12.27
C ASN A 4 9.67 4.11 11.66
N HIS A 5 9.46 5.43 11.74
CA HIS A 5 8.33 6.09 11.06
C HIS A 5 8.53 5.97 9.55
N TYR A 6 7.87 4.98 8.94
CA TYR A 6 7.82 4.86 7.48
C TYR A 6 7.05 6.06 6.91
N LYS A 7 7.67 6.79 5.97
CA LYS A 7 7.09 8.01 5.37
C LYS A 7 6.58 7.82 3.94
N LEU A 8 7.02 6.75 3.29
CA LEU A 8 6.68 6.42 1.91
C LEU A 8 6.52 4.92 1.76
N LEU A 9 5.39 4.52 1.17
CA LEU A 9 5.12 3.17 0.70
C LEU A 9 5.16 3.20 -0.83
N VAL A 10 6.08 2.44 -1.43
CA VAL A 10 6.14 2.24 -2.87
C VAL A 10 5.65 0.83 -3.16
N VAL A 11 4.62 0.72 -4.00
CA VAL A 11 4.02 -0.58 -4.33
C VAL A 11 4.02 -0.73 -5.84
N ASP A 12 4.57 -1.86 -6.30
CA ASP A 12 4.47 -2.30 -7.68
C ASP A 12 3.02 -2.67 -8.02
N ILE A 13 2.55 -2.30 -9.21
CA ILE A 13 1.15 -2.45 -9.59
C ILE A 13 0.87 -3.91 -9.98
N ASP A 14 1.47 -4.37 -11.08
CA ASP A 14 1.11 -5.64 -11.70
C ASP A 14 1.83 -6.82 -11.04
N GLY A 15 1.07 -7.68 -10.34
CA GLY A 15 1.63 -8.86 -9.66
C GLY A 15 2.06 -8.62 -8.21
N THR A 16 1.94 -7.38 -7.70
CA THR A 16 2.19 -7.04 -6.29
C THR A 16 0.94 -6.44 -5.62
N LEU A 17 0.41 -5.32 -6.10
CA LEU A 17 -0.84 -4.73 -5.56
C LEU A 17 -2.09 -5.29 -6.25
N VAL A 18 -1.93 -5.63 -7.52
CA VAL A 18 -3.01 -6.10 -8.37
C VAL A 18 -2.83 -7.61 -8.55
N GLY A 19 -3.85 -8.37 -8.14
CA GLY A 19 -3.89 -9.82 -8.28
C GLY A 19 -3.89 -10.26 -9.75
N GLY A 20 -3.78 -11.57 -9.99
CA GLY A 20 -3.78 -12.13 -11.35
C GLY A 20 -5.03 -11.82 -12.18
N ASP A 21 -6.11 -11.39 -11.53
CA ASP A 21 -7.37 -10.93 -12.13
C ASP A 21 -7.39 -9.43 -12.45
N ARG A 22 -6.25 -8.74 -12.32
CA ARG A 22 -6.11 -7.29 -12.47
C ARG A 22 -6.95 -6.47 -11.47
N SER A 23 -7.31 -7.05 -10.32
CA SER A 23 -8.06 -6.37 -9.25
C SER A 23 -7.24 -6.20 -7.97
N ILE A 24 -7.58 -5.18 -7.18
CA ILE A 24 -7.06 -4.99 -5.83
C ILE A 24 -8.07 -5.61 -4.86
N SER A 25 -7.60 -6.43 -3.92
CA SER A 25 -8.48 -7.03 -2.93
C SER A 25 -9.10 -5.96 -2.01
N ALA A 26 -10.26 -6.27 -1.41
CA ALA A 26 -10.89 -5.36 -0.45
C ALA A 26 -9.97 -5.10 0.77
N GLU A 27 -9.23 -6.11 1.21
CA GLU A 27 -8.29 -6.02 2.32
C GLU A 27 -7.13 -5.08 2.00
N ASP A 28 -6.52 -5.20 0.82
CA ASP A 28 -5.40 -4.34 0.39
C ASP A 28 -5.87 -2.88 0.26
N ARG A 29 -7.08 -2.67 -0.23
CA ARG A 29 -7.68 -1.34 -0.31
C ARG A 29 -7.88 -0.71 1.07
N GLU A 30 -8.34 -1.48 2.05
CA GLU A 30 -8.48 -1.01 3.43
C GLU A 30 -7.13 -0.73 4.09
N ALA A 31 -6.12 -1.57 3.86
CA ALA A 31 -4.77 -1.38 4.36
C ALA A 31 -4.14 -0.10 3.80
N LEU A 32 -4.28 0.15 2.50
CA LEU A 32 -3.83 1.40 1.87
C LEU A 32 -4.56 2.63 2.40
N ALA A 33 -5.87 2.53 2.64
CA ALA A 33 -6.64 3.61 3.24
C ALA A 33 -6.15 3.95 4.66
N LYS A 34 -5.87 2.93 5.49
CA LYS A 34 -5.28 3.10 6.82
C LYS A 34 -3.89 3.73 6.74
N ALA A 35 -3.02 3.27 5.84
CA ALA A 35 -1.69 3.84 5.65
C ALA A 35 -1.74 5.33 5.28
N ARG A 36 -2.65 5.71 4.37
CA ARG A 36 -2.88 7.14 4.05
C ARG A 36 -3.42 7.93 5.25
N GLY A 37 -4.33 7.35 6.03
CA GLY A 37 -4.86 7.95 7.26
C GLY A 37 -3.79 8.20 8.33
N LEU A 38 -2.73 7.39 8.35
CA LEU A 38 -1.56 7.54 9.21
C LEU A 38 -0.53 8.57 8.69
N GLY A 39 -0.84 9.27 7.59
CA GLY A 39 0.02 10.29 6.99
C GLY A 39 1.13 9.75 6.09
N MET A 40 1.08 8.46 5.73
CA MET A 40 2.03 7.87 4.78
C MET A 40 1.65 8.24 3.35
N LYS A 41 2.65 8.62 2.54
CA LYS A 41 2.47 8.76 1.10
C LYS A 41 2.54 7.37 0.45
N VAL A 42 1.63 7.10 -0.46
CA VAL A 42 1.61 5.89 -1.28
C VAL A 42 1.95 6.30 -2.71
N SER A 43 2.97 5.69 -3.28
CA SER A 43 3.32 5.83 -4.70
C SER A 43 3.20 4.47 -5.37
N LEU A 44 2.61 4.47 -6.56
CA LEU A 44 2.65 3.32 -7.44
C LEU A 44 3.89 3.44 -8.33
N SER A 45 4.59 2.33 -8.58
CA SER A 45 5.74 2.25 -9.48
C SER A 45 5.49 1.31 -10.64
#